data_AF-A0ABD5V9L2-F1
#
_entry.id   AF-A0ABD5V9L2-F1
#
_cell.length_a   1.000
_cell.length_b   1.000
_cell.length_c   1.000
_cell.angle_alpha   90.00
_cell.angle_beta   90.00
_cell.angle_gamma   90.00
#
_symmetry.space_group_name_H-M   'P 1'
#
loop_
_entity.id
_entity.type
_entity.pdbx_description
1 polymer ?
#
loop_
_entity_poly.entity_id
_entity_poly.type
_entity_poly.pdbx_seq_one_letter_code
_entity_poly.pdbx_strand_id
1 'polypeptide(L)'
;MKAEDAPESALTDGVASESIADETRTFRFTGEFTAFSVDGKARVRVDGEPFDVDAFPHNTLEISPNGTVEYDVSASGAVSVDKDTIDRPNARTATGRARETHVVSYAGELTYFELDGDATIRRNGSRIDSSDVLPSTRPHEFKATARSSREAYTVETTRNVDESVAPHGTSGAARFTGRTVRRYAGQVTAVEHPNGVRVEIDDDRNQIVARAPGDAGARVSVETTNGLVVDHEAYDVADLSVSAGESVTAVPFGDLERIVIDDLSVQLSRNEYPSAEKSTTLQAAAKVERTDAFQRLVDIASGRVRYDAAGIAGQEVRSGDTTTVRSVEHELADPGQGDSAVLSVRQTPRGIEHASVLYKHFERNEQVTIDAVILPVGPTVDKLRRESETMTVSRSESEPATPDVEYTAELFAETANPDKQVKPSDLGDLEARLTPEDVRTQGFLSFLNDVKDLLTDIGADAYDAAKRLWGVFKGHMDQVAVTAQNIVISSPYLIAGLADDLPWKEQWAPKLIWRIAMAPAVTLVSLASNGFFEALDTGAGCAFCVFFAVVLRDIIVSEVTSAACVYFIAALPAAVVCAVVAEALTQFISQYFGYRDVKDDLCNGDVISEIDPC
;
A
#
# COMPACT_ATOMS: atom_id res chain seq x y z
N MET A 1 7.44 -23.62 0.49
CA MET A 1 7.77 -24.44 1.66
C MET A 1 9.28 -24.51 1.83
N LYS A 2 9.83 -24.00 2.94
CA LYS A 2 11.22 -24.28 3.38
C LYS A 2 11.15 -25.31 4.51
N ALA A 3 11.93 -26.37 4.41
CA ALA A 3 12.00 -27.41 5.45
C ALA A 3 13.30 -27.23 6.23
N GLU A 4 13.21 -26.80 7.48
CA GLU A 4 14.41 -26.46 8.29
C GLU A 4 15.06 -27.70 8.92
N ASP A 5 14.28 -28.76 9.16
CA ASP A 5 14.70 -29.93 9.94
C ASP A 5 14.57 -31.27 9.18
N ALA A 6 14.23 -31.24 7.89
CA ALA A 6 14.27 -32.45 7.06
C ALA A 6 15.73 -32.73 6.68
N PRO A 7 16.21 -34.00 6.72
CA PRO A 7 17.48 -34.35 6.11
C PRO A 7 17.52 -33.82 4.67
N GLU A 8 18.62 -33.22 4.21
CA GLU A 8 18.72 -32.75 2.82
C GLU A 8 18.38 -33.86 1.82
N SER A 9 18.73 -35.11 2.13
CA SER A 9 18.40 -36.29 1.33
C SER A 9 16.91 -36.62 1.27
N ALA A 10 16.11 -36.14 2.22
CA ALA A 10 14.66 -36.31 2.27
C ALA A 10 13.93 -35.20 1.51
N LEU A 11 14.62 -34.13 1.12
CA LEU A 11 14.06 -33.04 0.35
C LEU A 11 14.40 -33.24 -1.12
N THR A 12 13.38 -33.46 -1.94
CA THR A 12 13.53 -33.44 -3.40
C THR A 12 12.41 -32.60 -3.96
N ASP A 13 12.77 -31.55 -4.68
CA ASP A 13 11.82 -30.57 -5.20
C ASP A 13 10.87 -30.08 -4.09
N GLY A 14 11.46 -29.90 -2.89
CA GLY A 14 10.88 -29.72 -1.56
C GLY A 14 9.49 -30.30 -1.34
N VAL A 15 9.31 -31.51 -1.85
CA VAL A 15 8.57 -32.55 -1.16
C VAL A 15 9.53 -33.15 -0.14
N ALA A 16 9.12 -33.20 1.13
CA ALA A 16 9.82 -34.00 2.13
C ALA A 16 9.31 -35.43 2.05
N SER A 17 10.18 -36.38 1.71
CA SER A 17 9.88 -37.81 1.63
C SER A 17 10.87 -38.57 2.50
N GLU A 18 10.38 -39.31 3.48
CA GLU A 18 11.21 -40.11 4.37
C GLU A 18 10.51 -41.43 4.74
N SER A 19 11.29 -42.51 4.83
CA SER A 19 10.81 -43.77 5.38
C SER A 19 11.09 -43.78 6.88
N ILE A 20 10.04 -43.91 7.69
CA ILE A 20 10.12 -43.85 9.15
C ILE A 20 9.85 -45.25 9.72
N ALA A 21 10.75 -45.77 10.55
CA ALA A 21 10.59 -47.07 11.21
C ALA A 21 10.73 -46.93 12.73
N ASP A 22 9.64 -47.17 13.46
CA ASP A 22 9.56 -47.19 14.93
C ASP A 22 10.05 -45.92 15.67
N GLU A 23 10.16 -44.80 14.97
CA GLU A 23 10.62 -43.52 15.52
C GLU A 23 9.65 -42.36 15.19
N THR A 24 9.86 -41.21 15.84
CA THR A 24 9.14 -39.96 15.53
C THR A 24 10.07 -39.03 14.77
N ARG A 25 9.64 -38.58 13.59
CA ARG A 25 10.30 -37.53 12.82
C ARG A 25 9.48 -36.25 12.91
N THR A 26 10.17 -35.12 13.05
CA THR A 26 9.55 -33.80 13.05
C THR A 26 10.08 -33.05 11.84
N PHE A 27 9.17 -32.49 11.06
CA PHE A 27 9.49 -31.62 9.95
C PHE A 27 8.90 -30.25 10.25
N ARG A 28 9.71 -29.20 10.14
CA ARG A 28 9.25 -27.82 10.22
C ARG A 28 9.09 -27.28 8.81
N PHE A 29 7.90 -26.76 8.51
CA PHE A 29 7.58 -26.16 7.23
C PHE A 29 7.02 -24.75 7.44
N THR A 30 7.18 -23.91 6.42
CA THR A 30 6.45 -22.64 6.29
C THR A 30 5.41 -22.73 5.17
N GLY A 31 4.25 -22.10 5.39
CA GLY A 31 3.12 -22.11 4.46
C GLY A 31 2.11 -23.22 4.73
N GLU A 32 1.13 -23.36 3.82
CA GLU A 32 0.08 -24.38 3.90
C GLU A 32 0.54 -25.72 3.29
N PHE A 33 0.07 -26.85 3.84
CA PHE A 33 0.24 -28.15 3.19
C PHE A 33 -0.59 -28.19 1.91
N THR A 34 0.08 -28.30 0.78
CA THR A 34 -0.60 -28.45 -0.51
C THR A 34 -0.86 -29.90 -0.84
N ALA A 35 0.02 -30.82 -0.45
CA ALA A 35 -0.12 -32.26 -0.61
C ALA A 35 0.42 -32.98 0.63
N PHE A 36 -0.20 -34.09 0.99
CA PHE A 36 0.27 -34.95 2.07
C PHE A 36 -0.12 -36.40 1.77
N SER A 37 0.81 -37.33 1.93
CA SER A 37 0.58 -38.76 1.71
C SER A 37 1.42 -39.56 2.69
N VAL A 38 0.84 -40.64 3.20
CA VAL A 38 1.51 -41.60 4.07
C VAL A 38 1.21 -42.99 3.54
N ASP A 39 2.26 -43.76 3.29
CA ASP A 39 2.13 -45.20 3.10
C ASP A 39 2.37 -45.92 4.44
N GLY A 40 1.42 -46.77 4.83
CA GLY A 40 1.46 -47.52 6.08
C GLY A 40 0.71 -46.88 7.25
N LYS A 41 1.02 -47.34 8.47
CA LYS A 41 0.33 -46.94 9.71
C LYS A 41 1.14 -45.90 10.47
N ALA A 42 1.19 -44.66 9.97
CA ALA A 42 1.79 -43.56 10.71
C ALA A 42 0.72 -42.78 11.50
N ARG A 43 1.09 -42.26 12.68
CA ARG A 43 0.30 -41.25 13.38
C ARG A 43 0.91 -39.90 13.06
N VAL A 44 0.16 -39.04 12.38
CA VAL A 44 0.63 -37.71 11.98
C VAL A 44 0.09 -36.67 12.96
N ARG A 45 0.92 -35.70 13.29
CA ARG A 45 0.53 -34.51 14.06
C ARG A 45 1.03 -33.27 13.32
N VAL A 46 0.18 -32.25 13.22
CA VAL A 46 0.52 -30.93 12.69
C VAL A 46 0.38 -29.95 13.84
N ASP A 47 1.45 -29.20 14.13
CA ASP A 47 1.52 -28.26 15.26
C ASP A 47 1.13 -28.88 16.62
N GLY A 48 1.43 -30.17 16.78
CA GLY A 48 1.10 -30.94 17.98
C GLY A 48 -0.32 -31.52 18.00
N GLU A 49 -1.19 -31.19 17.07
CA GLU A 49 -2.56 -31.74 16.98
C GLU A 49 -2.62 -32.97 16.07
N PRO A 50 -3.38 -34.03 16.40
CA PRO A 50 -3.58 -35.18 15.52
C PRO A 50 -4.11 -34.75 14.15
N PHE A 51 -3.51 -35.28 13.09
CA PHE A 51 -3.87 -34.96 11.70
C PHE A 51 -4.37 -36.23 10.99
N ASP A 52 -5.58 -36.16 10.45
CA ASP A 52 -6.19 -37.24 9.68
C ASP A 52 -5.74 -37.17 8.22
N VAL A 53 -4.75 -38.00 7.90
CA VAL A 53 -4.14 -38.08 6.57
C VAL A 53 -5.13 -38.58 5.52
N ASP A 54 -5.99 -39.53 5.88
CA ASP A 54 -6.93 -40.16 4.96
C ASP A 54 -8.06 -39.19 4.60
N ALA A 55 -8.33 -38.22 5.46
CA ALA A 55 -9.27 -37.13 5.21
C ALA A 55 -8.65 -35.95 4.46
N PHE A 56 -7.36 -35.96 4.13
CA PHE A 56 -6.70 -34.89 3.39
C PHE A 56 -6.71 -35.18 1.88
N PRO A 57 -7.11 -34.22 1.02
CA PRO A 57 -7.60 -32.88 1.35
C PRO A 57 -9.01 -32.85 1.94
N HIS A 58 -9.24 -31.94 2.91
CA HIS A 58 -10.48 -31.90 3.72
C HIS A 58 -11.71 -31.32 3.01
N ASN A 59 -11.50 -30.53 1.95
CA ASN A 59 -12.62 -29.89 1.25
C ASN A 59 -13.03 -30.68 0.02
N THR A 60 -14.33 -30.71 -0.25
CA THR A 60 -14.91 -31.35 -1.44
C THR A 60 -15.85 -30.39 -2.16
N LEU A 61 -15.80 -30.43 -3.49
CA LEU A 61 -16.72 -29.77 -4.40
C LEU A 61 -17.35 -30.85 -5.28
N GLU A 62 -18.63 -31.14 -5.03
CA GLU A 62 -19.44 -32.07 -5.81
C GLU A 62 -20.13 -31.30 -6.94
N ILE A 63 -19.87 -31.70 -8.18
CA ILE A 63 -20.49 -31.15 -9.39
C ILE A 63 -21.43 -32.20 -9.94
N SER A 64 -22.74 -31.98 -9.81
CA SER A 64 -23.79 -32.88 -10.30
C SER A 64 -24.45 -32.28 -11.55
N PRO A 65 -24.03 -32.67 -12.76
CA PRO A 65 -24.48 -32.03 -14.00
C PRO A 65 -25.92 -32.40 -14.37
N ASN A 66 -26.65 -31.43 -14.91
CA ASN A 66 -27.95 -31.63 -15.57
C ASN A 66 -27.76 -31.80 -17.09
N GLY A 67 -26.84 -32.67 -17.50
CA GLY A 67 -26.43 -32.82 -18.89
C GLY A 67 -24.93 -33.11 -19.00
N THR A 68 -24.31 -32.59 -20.05
CA THR A 68 -22.84 -32.53 -20.14
C THR A 68 -22.41 -31.12 -19.74
N VAL A 69 -21.48 -31.01 -18.80
CA VAL A 69 -20.87 -29.74 -18.40
C VAL A 69 -19.37 -29.82 -18.54
N GLU A 70 -18.72 -28.69 -18.73
CA GLU A 70 -17.27 -28.54 -18.65
C GLU A 70 -16.93 -27.67 -17.44
N TYR A 71 -15.84 -28.00 -16.75
CA TYR A 71 -15.39 -27.23 -15.61
C TYR A 71 -13.87 -27.04 -15.64
N ASP A 72 -13.44 -25.90 -15.11
CA ASP A 72 -12.05 -25.59 -14.77
C ASP A 72 -12.03 -25.15 -13.30
N VAL A 73 -11.27 -25.87 -12.48
CA VAL A 73 -11.16 -25.60 -11.05
C VAL A 73 -9.70 -25.53 -10.63
N SER A 74 -9.38 -24.56 -9.77
CA SER A 74 -8.08 -24.48 -9.10
C SER A 74 -8.23 -24.14 -7.62
N ALA A 75 -7.28 -24.59 -6.81
CA ALA A 75 -7.19 -24.28 -5.38
C ALA A 75 -5.80 -23.73 -5.02
N SER A 76 -5.64 -23.17 -3.82
CA SER A 76 -4.33 -22.76 -3.29
C SER A 76 -3.43 -23.97 -2.96
N GLY A 77 -4.03 -25.14 -2.73
CA GLY A 77 -3.36 -26.41 -2.55
C GLY A 77 -3.64 -27.44 -3.67
N ALA A 78 -3.33 -28.71 -3.41
CA ALA A 78 -3.55 -29.76 -4.40
C ALA A 78 -5.04 -29.97 -4.67
N VAL A 79 -5.33 -30.34 -5.92
CA VAL A 79 -6.65 -30.70 -6.42
C VAL A 79 -6.60 -32.15 -6.90
N SER A 80 -7.53 -32.95 -6.40
CA SER A 80 -7.77 -34.32 -6.83
C SER A 80 -9.22 -34.47 -7.26
N VAL A 81 -9.47 -35.36 -8.20
CA VAL A 81 -10.82 -35.67 -8.68
C VAL A 81 -10.96 -37.18 -8.78
N ASP A 82 -12.13 -37.70 -8.44
CA ASP A 82 -12.46 -39.12 -8.33
C ASP A 82 -12.58 -39.88 -9.67
N LYS A 83 -12.37 -39.23 -10.81
CA LYS A 83 -12.55 -39.79 -12.16
C LYS A 83 -11.31 -39.60 -13.04
N ASP A 84 -11.06 -40.57 -13.92
CA ASP A 84 -9.83 -40.64 -14.74
C ASP A 84 -9.86 -39.77 -16.02
N THR A 85 -10.99 -39.17 -16.39
CA THR A 85 -11.15 -38.42 -17.66
C THR A 85 -10.93 -36.92 -17.50
N ILE A 86 -9.89 -36.53 -16.75
CA ILE A 86 -9.66 -35.16 -16.31
C ILE A 86 -8.23 -34.77 -16.68
N ASP A 87 -8.08 -33.60 -17.28
CA ASP A 87 -6.78 -33.01 -17.52
C ASP A 87 -6.32 -32.27 -16.26
N ARG A 88 -5.06 -32.48 -15.88
CA ARG A 88 -4.43 -31.91 -14.69
C ARG A 88 -3.14 -31.25 -15.13
N PRO A 89 -3.21 -30.01 -15.64
CA PRO A 89 -2.02 -29.31 -16.12
C PRO A 89 -0.98 -29.13 -15.00
N ASN A 90 -1.41 -29.15 -13.74
CA ASN A 90 -0.54 -29.18 -12.57
C ASN A 90 -1.29 -29.76 -11.35
N ALA A 91 -0.61 -29.87 -10.21
CA ALA A 91 -1.17 -30.46 -8.99
C ALA A 91 -2.36 -29.69 -8.38
N ARG A 92 -2.59 -28.43 -8.76
CA ARG A 92 -3.57 -27.52 -8.16
C ARG A 92 -4.70 -27.11 -9.11
N THR A 93 -4.71 -27.64 -10.32
CA THR A 93 -5.69 -27.30 -11.36
C THR A 93 -6.22 -28.59 -11.98
N ALA A 94 -7.53 -28.66 -12.16
CA ALA A 94 -8.20 -29.74 -12.86
C ALA A 94 -9.21 -29.16 -13.84
N THR A 95 -9.14 -29.62 -15.08
CA THR A 95 -10.12 -29.29 -16.13
C THR A 95 -10.76 -30.58 -16.62
N GLY A 96 -12.07 -30.56 -16.82
CA GLY A 96 -12.78 -31.80 -17.13
C GLY A 96 -14.16 -31.58 -17.71
N ARG A 97 -14.69 -32.65 -18.30
CA ARG A 97 -16.07 -32.72 -18.78
C ARG A 97 -16.84 -33.76 -17.98
N ALA A 98 -17.91 -33.34 -17.31
CA ALA A 98 -18.74 -34.21 -16.47
C ALA A 98 -20.09 -34.52 -17.13
N ARG A 99 -20.44 -35.82 -17.17
CA ARG A 99 -21.78 -36.32 -17.54
C ARG A 99 -22.50 -36.99 -16.38
N GLU A 100 -21.76 -37.27 -15.32
CA GLU A 100 -22.20 -37.84 -14.06
C GLU A 100 -21.57 -37.00 -12.95
N THR A 101 -21.94 -37.26 -11.69
CA THR A 101 -21.39 -36.50 -10.56
C THR A 101 -19.88 -36.71 -10.46
N HIS A 102 -19.13 -35.61 -10.39
CA HIS A 102 -17.70 -35.59 -10.11
C HIS A 102 -17.49 -35.00 -8.71
N VAL A 103 -16.55 -35.55 -7.95
CA VAL A 103 -16.14 -35.02 -6.65
C VAL A 103 -14.70 -34.53 -6.76
N VAL A 104 -14.54 -33.22 -6.66
CA VAL A 104 -13.24 -32.54 -6.63
C VAL A 104 -12.85 -32.35 -5.16
N SER A 105 -11.82 -33.05 -4.71
CA SER A 105 -11.24 -32.85 -3.38
C SER A 105 -10.06 -31.88 -3.48
N TYR A 106 -9.97 -30.88 -2.59
CA TYR A 106 -8.95 -29.83 -2.69
C TYR A 106 -8.42 -29.33 -1.34
N ALA A 107 -7.12 -29.05 -1.30
CA ALA A 107 -6.46 -28.43 -0.14
C ALA A 107 -6.52 -26.90 -0.24
N GLY A 108 -6.58 -26.24 0.92
CA GLY A 108 -6.74 -24.79 1.01
C GLY A 108 -8.07 -24.28 0.48
N GLU A 109 -8.03 -23.16 -0.21
CA GLU A 109 -9.22 -22.49 -0.75
C GLU A 109 -9.30 -22.61 -2.27
N LEU A 110 -10.51 -22.59 -2.83
CA LEU A 110 -10.71 -22.51 -4.27
C LEU A 110 -10.30 -21.11 -4.75
N THR A 111 -9.46 -21.06 -5.78
CA THR A 111 -8.91 -19.82 -6.35
C THR A 111 -9.42 -19.56 -7.76
N TYR A 112 -9.99 -20.58 -8.41
CA TYR A 112 -10.64 -20.41 -9.70
C TYR A 112 -11.73 -21.47 -9.87
N PHE A 113 -12.85 -21.06 -10.45
CA PHE A 113 -13.94 -21.94 -10.79
C PHE A 113 -14.68 -21.37 -11.99
N GLU A 114 -14.69 -22.12 -13.09
CA GLU A 114 -15.52 -21.88 -14.26
C GLU A 114 -16.33 -23.15 -14.54
N LEU A 115 -17.60 -22.97 -14.89
CA LEU A 115 -18.51 -24.05 -15.23
C LEU A 115 -19.29 -23.64 -16.49
N ASP A 116 -19.13 -24.40 -17.57
CA ASP A 116 -19.95 -24.28 -18.77
C ASP A 116 -21.06 -25.35 -18.75
N GLY A 117 -22.28 -24.89 -18.51
CA GLY A 117 -23.50 -25.70 -18.43
C GLY A 117 -24.17 -25.72 -17.05
N ASP A 118 -25.33 -26.37 -16.99
CA ASP A 118 -26.14 -26.41 -15.77
C ASP A 118 -25.73 -27.57 -14.86
N ALA A 119 -25.36 -27.28 -13.61
CA ALA A 119 -25.09 -28.28 -12.59
C ALA A 119 -25.63 -27.86 -11.22
N THR A 120 -25.97 -28.86 -10.39
CA THR A 120 -26.10 -28.65 -8.95
C THR A 120 -24.73 -28.77 -8.31
N ILE A 121 -24.32 -27.75 -7.55
CA ILE A 121 -23.02 -27.72 -6.90
C ILE A 121 -23.21 -27.88 -5.39
N ARG A 122 -22.39 -28.73 -4.76
CA ARG A 122 -22.27 -28.80 -3.31
C ARG A 122 -20.83 -28.60 -2.88
N ARG A 123 -20.60 -27.76 -1.88
CA ARG A 123 -19.31 -27.61 -1.21
C ARG A 123 -19.41 -28.21 0.19
N ASN A 124 -18.57 -29.18 0.51
CA ASN A 124 -18.59 -29.92 1.78
C ASN A 124 -19.99 -30.45 2.11
N GLY A 125 -20.67 -31.04 1.11
CA GLY A 125 -22.03 -31.58 1.23
C GLY A 125 -23.17 -30.55 1.24
N SER A 126 -22.87 -29.25 1.36
CA SER A 126 -23.88 -28.18 1.36
C SER A 126 -24.10 -27.61 -0.04
N ARG A 127 -25.35 -27.52 -0.49
CA ARG A 127 -25.68 -26.93 -1.79
C ARG A 127 -25.34 -25.43 -1.79
N ILE A 128 -24.70 -24.96 -2.85
CA ILE A 128 -24.34 -23.56 -3.07
C ILE A 128 -24.69 -23.15 -4.50
N ASP A 129 -24.82 -21.84 -4.74
CA ASP A 129 -24.91 -21.29 -6.09
C ASP A 129 -23.51 -21.27 -6.74
N SER A 130 -23.47 -21.34 -8.08
CA SER A 130 -22.20 -21.39 -8.82
C SER A 130 -21.34 -20.13 -8.64
N SER A 131 -21.97 -18.98 -8.42
CA SER A 131 -21.30 -17.72 -8.07
C SER A 131 -20.62 -17.78 -6.70
N ASP A 132 -21.12 -18.60 -5.77
CA ASP A 132 -20.66 -18.65 -4.37
C ASP A 132 -19.61 -19.75 -4.13
N VAL A 133 -19.15 -20.41 -5.19
CA VAL A 133 -18.14 -21.48 -5.12
C VAL A 133 -16.81 -20.95 -4.62
N LEU A 134 -16.40 -19.77 -5.10
CA LEU A 134 -15.19 -19.12 -4.65
C LEU A 134 -15.40 -18.42 -3.31
N PRO A 135 -14.36 -18.33 -2.46
CA PRO A 135 -14.38 -17.46 -1.30
C PRO A 135 -14.65 -16.01 -1.71
N SER A 136 -15.25 -15.25 -0.79
CA SER A 136 -15.53 -13.83 -1.03
C SER A 136 -14.24 -13.03 -1.23
N THR A 137 -14.21 -12.16 -2.23
CA THR A 137 -13.10 -11.22 -2.53
C THR A 137 -13.40 -9.80 -2.04
N ARG A 138 -14.25 -9.68 -1.01
CA ARG A 138 -14.73 -8.40 -0.48
C ARG A 138 -14.18 -8.19 0.93
N PRO A 139 -12.94 -7.66 1.05
CA PRO A 139 -12.29 -7.46 2.35
C PRO A 139 -12.95 -6.36 3.20
N HIS A 140 -13.67 -5.45 2.55
CA HIS A 140 -14.20 -4.26 3.18
C HIS A 140 -15.68 -4.41 3.55
N GLU A 141 -16.10 -3.67 4.56
CA GLU A 141 -17.50 -3.53 4.97
C GLU A 141 -17.86 -2.07 5.11
N PHE A 142 -19.09 -1.70 4.72
CA PHE A 142 -19.68 -0.45 5.17
C PHE A 142 -20.97 -0.68 5.94
N LYS A 143 -21.17 0.17 6.95
CA LYS A 143 -22.37 0.23 7.78
C LYS A 143 -23.00 1.60 7.59
N ALA A 144 -24.14 1.64 6.95
CA ALA A 144 -24.87 2.86 6.68
C ALA A 144 -26.17 2.91 7.48
N THR A 145 -26.47 4.06 8.08
CA THR A 145 -27.68 4.31 8.87
C THR A 145 -28.24 5.68 8.48
N ALA A 146 -29.42 5.70 7.87
CA ALA A 146 -30.24 6.90 7.70
C ALA A 146 -31.33 6.94 8.78
N ARG A 147 -31.55 8.10 9.45
CA ARG A 147 -32.66 8.22 10.42
C ARG A 147 -34.02 8.20 9.71
N SER A 148 -34.09 8.80 8.53
CA SER A 148 -35.19 8.71 7.59
C SER A 148 -35.16 7.35 6.88
N SER A 149 -35.97 6.39 7.36
CA SER A 149 -35.99 5.03 6.80
C SER A 149 -36.65 4.93 5.41
N ARG A 150 -37.19 6.04 4.88
CA ARG A 150 -38.00 6.06 3.66
C ARG A 150 -37.25 6.56 2.44
N GLU A 151 -36.15 7.25 2.64
CA GLU A 151 -35.40 7.87 1.57
C GLU A 151 -34.20 7.02 1.20
N ALA A 152 -33.91 6.98 -0.11
CA ALA A 152 -32.83 6.15 -0.64
C ALA A 152 -31.54 6.96 -0.73
N TYR A 153 -30.46 6.45 -0.14
CA TYR A 153 -29.11 6.98 -0.31
C TYR A 153 -28.33 6.09 -1.27
N THR A 154 -27.27 6.64 -1.86
CA THR A 154 -26.39 5.90 -2.80
C THR A 154 -25.00 5.78 -2.19
N VAL A 155 -24.40 4.59 -2.29
CA VAL A 155 -22.97 4.39 -2.07
C VAL A 155 -22.38 3.85 -3.36
N GLU A 156 -21.32 4.50 -3.85
CA GLU A 156 -20.59 4.11 -5.03
C GLU A 156 -19.22 3.57 -4.63
N THR A 157 -18.84 2.45 -5.25
CA THR A 157 -17.53 1.85 -5.06
C THR A 157 -16.83 1.59 -6.39
N THR A 158 -15.49 1.57 -6.38
CA THR A 158 -14.69 1.27 -7.57
C THR A 158 -14.94 -0.13 -8.12
N ARG A 159 -15.49 -1.05 -7.32
CA ARG A 159 -16.00 -2.37 -7.75
C ARG A 159 -17.40 -2.60 -7.23
N ASN A 160 -18.01 -3.74 -7.51
CA ASN A 160 -19.41 -3.96 -7.17
C ASN A 160 -19.67 -4.05 -5.65
N VAL A 161 -20.72 -3.34 -5.20
CA VAL A 161 -21.36 -3.57 -3.90
C VAL A 161 -22.34 -4.73 -4.07
N ASP A 162 -21.92 -5.91 -3.64
CA ASP A 162 -22.71 -7.14 -3.67
C ASP A 162 -23.05 -7.74 -5.05
N GLU A 163 -23.02 -9.06 -5.16
CA GLU A 163 -23.29 -9.80 -6.42
C GLU A 163 -24.79 -9.84 -6.72
N SER A 164 -25.62 -9.70 -5.68
CA SER A 164 -27.07 -9.73 -5.80
C SER A 164 -27.67 -8.52 -6.52
N VAL A 165 -26.90 -7.44 -6.74
CA VAL A 165 -27.43 -6.15 -7.24
C VAL A 165 -27.08 -5.87 -8.71
N ALA A 166 -26.01 -6.42 -9.27
CA ALA A 166 -25.75 -6.36 -10.72
C ALA A 166 -24.66 -7.37 -11.15
N PRO A 167 -24.90 -8.27 -12.13
CA PRO A 167 -23.93 -9.32 -12.46
C PRO A 167 -22.63 -8.82 -13.12
N HIS A 168 -22.59 -7.68 -13.83
CA HIS A 168 -21.44 -7.35 -14.70
C HIS A 168 -21.17 -5.84 -14.88
N GLY A 169 -20.83 -5.11 -13.81
CA GLY A 169 -20.41 -3.68 -13.87
C GLY A 169 -19.01 -3.41 -13.30
N THR A 170 -18.29 -2.45 -13.87
CA THR A 170 -16.93 -2.00 -13.49
C THR A 170 -16.88 -0.85 -12.47
N SER A 171 -18.04 -0.43 -11.97
CA SER A 171 -18.24 0.53 -10.86
C SER A 171 -19.71 0.44 -10.46
N GLY A 172 -20.02 0.23 -9.18
CA GLY A 172 -21.39 -0.01 -8.75
C GLY A 172 -21.92 1.11 -7.87
N ALA A 173 -22.82 1.94 -8.39
CA ALA A 173 -23.67 2.79 -7.57
C ALA A 173 -24.86 1.95 -7.09
N ALA A 174 -24.98 1.76 -5.77
CA ALA A 174 -26.07 0.99 -5.19
C ALA A 174 -26.94 1.88 -4.30
N ARG A 175 -28.27 1.79 -4.47
CA ARG A 175 -29.26 2.52 -3.68
C ARG A 175 -29.75 1.69 -2.51
N PHE A 176 -29.79 2.29 -1.33
CA PHE A 176 -30.14 1.64 -0.07
C PHE A 176 -31.16 2.47 0.71
N THR A 177 -31.88 1.84 1.64
CA THR A 177 -32.82 2.52 2.54
C THR A 177 -32.59 2.04 3.98
N GLY A 178 -32.81 2.93 4.95
CA GLY A 178 -32.71 2.58 6.37
C GLY A 178 -31.30 2.18 6.83
N ARG A 179 -31.21 1.10 7.60
CA ARG A 179 -29.94 0.56 8.10
C ARG A 179 -29.45 -0.56 7.20
N THR A 180 -28.24 -0.41 6.65
CA THR A 180 -27.63 -1.38 5.74
C THR A 180 -26.22 -1.73 6.20
N VAL A 181 -25.88 -3.00 6.12
CA VAL A 181 -24.50 -3.49 6.22
C VAL A 181 -24.19 -4.24 4.92
N ARG A 182 -23.09 -3.89 4.25
CA ARG A 182 -22.67 -4.53 3.00
C ARG A 182 -21.17 -4.71 2.95
N ARG A 183 -20.75 -5.83 2.36
CA ARG A 183 -19.36 -6.07 1.99
C ARG A 183 -19.11 -5.55 0.58
N TYR A 184 -17.94 -5.00 0.34
CA TYR A 184 -17.54 -4.49 -0.97
C TYR A 184 -16.07 -4.80 -1.25
N ALA A 185 -15.71 -4.75 -2.54
CA ALA A 185 -14.32 -4.78 -2.99
C ALA A 185 -13.94 -3.40 -3.55
N GLY A 186 -12.65 -3.06 -3.53
CA GLY A 186 -12.18 -1.75 -3.97
C GLY A 186 -12.45 -0.64 -2.95
N GLN A 187 -12.59 0.59 -3.40
CA GLN A 187 -12.74 1.78 -2.54
C GLN A 187 -14.12 2.37 -2.71
N VAL A 188 -14.65 3.02 -1.67
CA VAL A 188 -15.84 3.88 -1.81
C VAL A 188 -15.39 5.15 -2.53
N THR A 189 -16.07 5.50 -3.63
CA THR A 189 -15.76 6.67 -4.46
C THR A 189 -16.78 7.78 -4.28
N ALA A 190 -17.99 7.46 -3.83
CA ALA A 190 -18.97 8.48 -3.49
C ALA A 190 -20.01 7.98 -2.49
N VAL A 191 -20.54 8.91 -1.71
CA VAL A 191 -21.74 8.74 -0.88
C VAL A 191 -22.70 9.88 -1.21
N GLU A 192 -23.93 9.56 -1.58
CA GLU A 192 -24.96 10.54 -1.94
C GLU A 192 -26.17 10.42 -1.02
N HIS A 193 -26.51 11.54 -0.40
CA HIS A 193 -27.66 11.69 0.47
C HIS A 193 -28.95 11.92 -0.34
N PRO A 194 -30.14 11.53 0.16
CA PRO A 194 -31.40 11.76 -0.54
C PRO A 194 -31.73 13.20 -0.94
N ASN A 195 -31.14 14.19 -0.29
CA ASN A 195 -31.28 15.62 -0.67
C ASN A 195 -30.40 16.02 -1.87
N GLY A 196 -29.65 15.08 -2.46
CA GLY A 196 -28.76 15.31 -3.60
C GLY A 196 -27.35 15.77 -3.23
N VAL A 197 -27.05 15.99 -1.94
CA VAL A 197 -25.68 16.28 -1.51
C VAL A 197 -24.82 15.02 -1.66
N ARG A 198 -23.66 15.19 -2.27
CA ARG A 198 -22.76 14.10 -2.66
C ARG A 198 -21.35 14.37 -2.15
N VAL A 199 -20.79 13.38 -1.46
CA VAL A 199 -19.38 13.38 -1.04
C VAL A 199 -18.63 12.46 -1.99
N GLU A 200 -17.76 13.03 -2.81
CA GLU A 200 -16.90 12.31 -3.77
C GLU A 200 -15.51 12.12 -3.16
N ILE A 201 -14.92 10.94 -3.36
CA ILE A 201 -13.58 10.58 -2.92
C ILE A 201 -12.75 10.40 -4.18
N ASP A 202 -11.87 11.36 -4.42
CA ASP A 202 -10.93 11.39 -5.55
C ASP A 202 -9.56 10.90 -5.03
N ASP A 203 -9.36 9.58 -5.06
CA ASP A 203 -8.11 8.96 -4.62
C ASP A 203 -6.92 9.38 -5.50
N ASP A 204 -7.14 9.71 -6.79
CA ASP A 204 -6.08 10.14 -7.71
C ASP A 204 -5.52 11.53 -7.34
N ARG A 205 -6.36 12.39 -6.74
CA ARG A 205 -5.95 13.71 -6.24
C ARG A 205 -5.77 13.75 -4.73
N ASN A 206 -6.00 12.64 -4.04
CA ASN A 206 -6.10 12.57 -2.59
C ASN A 206 -7.04 13.67 -2.03
N GLN A 207 -8.26 13.75 -2.55
CA GLN A 207 -9.25 14.77 -2.18
C GLN A 207 -10.61 14.16 -1.86
N ILE A 208 -11.31 14.77 -0.91
CA ILE A 208 -12.72 14.55 -0.62
C ILE A 208 -13.46 15.82 -1.00
N VAL A 209 -14.44 15.72 -1.91
CA VAL A 209 -15.21 16.86 -2.39
C VAL A 209 -16.67 16.68 -2.03
N ALA A 210 -17.17 17.50 -1.12
CA ALA A 210 -18.58 17.57 -0.79
C ALA A 210 -19.27 18.59 -1.70
N ARG A 211 -20.22 18.14 -2.53
CA ARG A 211 -20.97 18.96 -3.49
C ARG A 211 -22.44 18.99 -3.12
N ALA A 212 -23.02 20.18 -3.10
CA ALA A 212 -24.43 20.37 -2.85
C ALA A 212 -25.18 20.77 -4.13
N PRO A 213 -26.40 20.25 -4.38
CA PRO A 213 -27.20 20.65 -5.53
C PRO A 213 -27.66 22.09 -5.39
N GLY A 214 -28.14 22.70 -6.48
CA GLY A 214 -28.50 24.13 -6.52
C GLY A 214 -29.65 24.56 -5.59
N ASP A 215 -30.39 23.61 -5.02
CA ASP A 215 -31.60 23.82 -4.23
C ASP A 215 -31.53 23.25 -2.80
N ALA A 216 -30.45 22.57 -2.42
CA ALA A 216 -30.26 22.03 -1.07
C ALA A 216 -28.81 22.12 -0.63
N GLY A 217 -28.59 22.42 0.65
CA GLY A 217 -27.29 22.29 1.32
C GLY A 217 -27.34 21.24 2.42
N ALA A 218 -26.19 20.90 3.00
CA ALA A 218 -26.11 19.96 4.12
C ALA A 218 -24.91 20.25 5.02
N ARG A 219 -24.93 19.66 6.21
CA ARG A 219 -23.72 19.47 7.02
C ARG A 219 -23.11 18.12 6.69
N VAL A 220 -21.84 18.13 6.35
CA VAL A 220 -21.04 16.94 6.03
C VAL A 220 -19.96 16.79 7.08
N SER A 221 -19.91 15.66 7.77
CA SER A 221 -18.82 15.32 8.70
C SER A 221 -17.97 14.22 8.09
N VAL A 222 -16.65 14.39 8.09
CA VAL A 222 -15.70 13.43 7.55
C VAL A 222 -14.69 13.07 8.64
N GLU A 223 -14.44 11.77 8.81
CA GLU A 223 -13.50 11.20 9.80
C GLU A 223 -12.57 10.21 9.10
N THR A 224 -11.28 10.34 9.39
CA THR A 224 -10.21 9.52 8.81
C THR A 224 -9.29 9.02 9.94
N THR A 225 -8.46 8.01 9.66
CA THR A 225 -7.55 7.45 10.67
C THR A 225 -6.50 8.44 11.18
N ASN A 226 -6.03 9.37 10.32
CA ASN A 226 -4.92 10.27 10.63
C ASN A 226 -5.29 11.76 10.52
N GLY A 227 -6.58 12.09 10.40
CA GLY A 227 -7.09 13.45 10.24
C GLY A 227 -7.18 13.91 8.78
N LEU A 228 -7.57 15.16 8.57
CA LEU A 228 -7.76 15.77 7.26
C LEU A 228 -7.51 17.28 7.31
N VAL A 229 -7.19 17.89 6.17
CA VAL A 229 -7.01 19.35 6.04
C VAL A 229 -8.17 19.96 5.27
N VAL A 230 -8.72 21.04 5.81
CA VAL A 230 -9.79 21.86 5.24
C VAL A 230 -9.40 23.31 5.38
N ASP A 231 -9.42 24.08 4.30
CA ASP A 231 -9.07 25.51 4.31
C ASP A 231 -7.76 25.81 5.06
N HIS A 232 -6.74 24.97 4.83
CA HIS A 232 -5.41 25.07 5.46
C HIS A 232 -5.36 24.77 6.97
N GLU A 233 -6.41 24.22 7.56
CA GLU A 233 -6.44 23.79 8.96
C GLU A 233 -6.59 22.28 9.05
N ALA A 234 -5.88 21.65 10.01
CA ALA A 234 -5.91 20.20 10.21
C ALA A 234 -6.95 19.82 11.29
N TYR A 235 -7.69 18.75 11.03
CA TYR A 235 -8.80 18.27 11.85
C TYR A 235 -8.75 16.75 11.98
N ASP A 236 -9.05 16.20 13.16
CA ASP A 236 -9.28 14.76 13.31
C ASP A 236 -10.62 14.36 12.66
N VAL A 237 -11.63 15.21 12.85
CA VAL A 237 -12.96 15.14 12.24
C VAL A 237 -13.31 16.54 11.77
N ALA A 238 -13.70 16.69 10.50
CA ALA A 238 -14.11 17.98 9.99
C ALA A 238 -15.61 18.03 9.71
N ASP A 239 -16.24 19.06 10.25
CA ASP A 239 -17.64 19.39 9.99
C ASP A 239 -17.70 20.49 8.91
N LEU A 240 -17.98 20.09 7.69
CA LEU A 240 -18.12 20.94 6.50
C LEU A 240 -19.57 21.41 6.37
N SER A 241 -19.79 22.71 6.21
CA SER A 241 -21.09 23.27 5.83
C SER A 241 -21.08 23.57 4.33
N VAL A 242 -21.88 22.85 3.55
CA VAL A 242 -21.95 23.04 2.09
C VAL A 242 -23.29 23.67 1.74
N SER A 243 -23.28 24.92 1.28
CA SER A 243 -24.49 25.64 0.87
C SER A 243 -24.98 25.15 -0.50
N ALA A 244 -26.24 25.43 -0.83
CA ALA A 244 -26.82 25.05 -2.11
C ALA A 244 -26.01 25.59 -3.31
N GLY A 245 -25.62 24.69 -4.21
CA GLY A 245 -24.80 24.99 -5.40
C GLY A 245 -23.31 25.15 -5.13
N GLU A 246 -22.85 24.99 -3.88
CA GLU A 246 -21.45 25.10 -3.51
C GLU A 246 -20.77 23.73 -3.42
N SER A 247 -19.44 23.75 -3.36
CA SER A 247 -18.61 22.60 -3.05
C SER A 247 -17.52 22.96 -2.06
N VAL A 248 -17.23 22.05 -1.14
CA VAL A 248 -16.12 22.16 -0.19
C VAL A 248 -15.18 21.00 -0.42
N THR A 249 -13.87 21.27 -0.41
CA THR A 249 -12.82 20.26 -0.60
C THR A 249 -12.06 20.06 0.69
N ALA A 250 -11.76 18.80 0.99
CA ALA A 250 -10.91 18.37 2.09
C ALA A 250 -9.81 17.45 1.55
N VAL A 251 -8.64 17.46 2.18
CA VAL A 251 -7.52 16.57 1.84
C VAL A 251 -7.35 15.58 3.00
N PRO A 252 -7.73 14.31 2.84
CA PRO A 252 -7.59 13.33 3.92
C PRO A 252 -6.13 12.90 4.13
N PHE A 253 -5.82 12.55 5.38
CA PHE A 253 -4.64 11.79 5.76
C PHE A 253 -5.08 10.44 6.31
N GLY A 254 -4.52 9.37 5.76
CA GLY A 254 -4.90 8.01 6.12
C GLY A 254 -6.21 7.55 5.50
N ASP A 255 -6.80 6.52 6.09
CA ASP A 255 -7.99 5.88 5.55
C ASP A 255 -9.25 6.59 6.00
N LEU A 256 -10.21 6.75 5.09
CA LEU A 256 -11.53 7.25 5.42
C LEU A 256 -12.30 6.22 6.27
N GLU A 257 -12.72 6.61 7.47
CA GLU A 257 -13.45 5.76 8.42
C GLU A 257 -14.94 6.05 8.42
N ARG A 258 -15.35 7.31 8.24
CA ARG A 258 -16.76 7.68 8.31
C ARG A 258 -17.10 8.94 7.52
N ILE A 259 -18.26 8.90 6.88
CA ILE A 259 -18.93 10.05 6.27
C ILE A 259 -20.30 10.22 6.93
N VAL A 260 -20.64 11.43 7.35
CA VAL A 260 -21.98 11.80 7.78
C VAL A 260 -22.49 12.90 6.87
N ILE A 261 -23.67 12.75 6.28
CA ILE A 261 -24.36 13.81 5.52
C ILE A 261 -25.73 13.99 6.20
N ASP A 262 -25.92 15.09 6.91
CA ASP A 262 -27.10 15.35 7.75
C ASP A 262 -27.49 14.17 8.67
N ASP A 263 -28.51 13.37 8.32
CA ASP A 263 -28.98 12.23 9.09
C ASP A 263 -28.53 10.86 8.56
N LEU A 264 -27.76 10.83 7.46
CA LEU A 264 -27.08 9.65 6.95
C LEU A 264 -25.68 9.54 7.55
N SER A 265 -25.37 8.40 8.15
CA SER A 265 -24.02 8.05 8.58
C SER A 265 -23.56 6.79 7.87
N VAL A 266 -22.44 6.86 7.14
CA VAL A 266 -21.78 5.74 6.47
C VAL A 266 -20.42 5.52 7.12
N GLN A 267 -20.29 4.41 7.86
CA GLN A 267 -19.04 3.96 8.44
C GLN A 267 -18.38 2.95 7.50
N LEU A 268 -17.08 3.11 7.25
CA LEU A 268 -16.26 2.29 6.38
C LEU A 268 -15.28 1.48 7.21
N SER A 269 -15.02 0.25 6.81
CA SER A 269 -14.08 -0.64 7.49
C SER A 269 -13.25 -1.35 6.42
N ARG A 270 -11.99 -0.93 6.23
CA ARG A 270 -11.12 -1.44 5.18
C ARG A 270 -10.55 -2.84 5.48
N ASN A 271 -10.47 -3.29 6.72
CA ASN A 271 -9.86 -4.59 7.05
C ASN A 271 -10.74 -5.49 7.93
N GLU A 272 -12.06 -5.42 7.76
CA GLU A 272 -12.99 -6.27 8.54
C GLU A 272 -12.81 -7.76 8.21
N TYR A 273 -12.45 -8.08 6.95
CA TYR A 273 -12.32 -9.45 6.46
C TYR A 273 -10.95 -9.71 5.82
N PRO A 274 -9.87 -9.83 6.60
CA PRO A 274 -8.50 -10.03 6.07
C PRO A 274 -8.35 -11.33 5.26
N SER A 275 -9.18 -12.35 5.50
CA SER A 275 -9.19 -13.56 4.67
C SER A 275 -9.65 -13.28 3.24
N ALA A 276 -10.60 -12.36 3.04
CA ALA A 276 -11.11 -12.03 1.71
C ALA A 276 -10.10 -11.24 0.87
N GLU A 277 -9.21 -10.49 1.51
CA GLU A 277 -8.08 -9.84 0.83
C GLU A 277 -7.12 -10.91 0.28
N LYS A 278 -6.74 -11.89 1.12
CA LYS A 278 -5.94 -13.03 0.69
C LYS A 278 -6.62 -13.79 -0.45
N SER A 279 -7.92 -14.06 -0.35
CA SER A 279 -8.68 -14.71 -1.43
C SER A 279 -8.72 -13.87 -2.71
N THR A 280 -8.74 -12.54 -2.61
CA THR A 280 -8.67 -11.66 -3.79
C THR A 280 -7.33 -11.83 -4.50
N THR A 281 -6.23 -11.82 -3.75
CA THR A 281 -4.87 -12.05 -4.28
C THR A 281 -4.72 -13.43 -4.90
N LEU A 282 -5.22 -14.47 -4.23
CA LEU A 282 -5.15 -15.84 -4.73
C LEU A 282 -5.99 -16.06 -6.01
N GLN A 283 -7.18 -15.46 -6.09
CA GLN A 283 -8.01 -15.53 -7.30
C GLN A 283 -7.43 -14.69 -8.45
N ALA A 284 -6.80 -13.56 -8.14
CA ALA A 284 -6.06 -12.75 -9.10
C ALA A 284 -4.86 -13.53 -9.68
N ALA A 285 -4.12 -14.23 -8.81
CA ALA A 285 -3.01 -15.09 -9.20
C ALA A 285 -3.45 -16.27 -10.07
N ALA A 286 -4.52 -16.98 -9.70
CA ALA A 286 -5.04 -18.09 -10.48
C ALA A 286 -5.44 -17.70 -11.91
N LYS A 287 -5.88 -16.45 -12.13
CA LYS A 287 -6.14 -15.93 -13.49
C LYS A 287 -4.85 -15.68 -14.27
N VAL A 288 -3.83 -15.12 -13.63
CA VAL A 288 -2.50 -14.90 -14.21
C VAL A 288 -1.83 -16.22 -14.57
N GLU A 289 -1.97 -17.23 -13.71
CA GLU A 289 -1.39 -18.57 -13.89
C GLU A 289 -1.88 -19.27 -15.17
N ARG A 290 -3.07 -18.91 -15.66
CA ARG A 290 -3.65 -19.47 -16.90
C ARG A 290 -3.12 -18.80 -18.17
N THR A 291 -2.18 -17.86 -18.06
CA THR A 291 -1.61 -17.17 -19.21
C THR A 291 -0.37 -17.87 -19.74
N ASP A 292 -0.17 -17.87 -21.05
CA ASP A 292 1.04 -18.43 -21.69
C ASP A 292 2.32 -17.77 -21.16
N ALA A 293 2.27 -16.46 -20.86
CA ALA A 293 3.40 -15.73 -20.29
C ALA A 293 3.81 -16.31 -18.94
N PHE A 294 2.85 -16.59 -18.06
CA PHE A 294 3.12 -17.22 -16.78
C PHE A 294 3.71 -18.62 -16.95
N GLN A 295 3.11 -19.47 -17.79
CA GLN A 295 3.63 -20.83 -18.01
C GLN A 295 5.07 -20.81 -18.55
N ARG A 296 5.40 -19.90 -19.46
CA ARG A 296 6.77 -19.70 -19.93
C ARG A 296 7.72 -19.24 -18.82
N LEU A 297 7.25 -18.38 -17.89
CA LEU A 297 8.06 -18.02 -16.72
C LEU A 297 8.28 -19.21 -15.81
N VAL A 298 7.29 -20.08 -15.62
CA VAL A 298 7.44 -21.32 -14.83
C VAL A 298 8.48 -22.24 -15.48
N ASP A 299 8.45 -22.40 -16.80
CA ASP A 299 9.45 -23.22 -17.52
C ASP A 299 10.88 -22.64 -17.42
N ILE A 300 10.99 -21.31 -17.32
CA ILE A 300 12.27 -20.61 -17.14
C ILE A 300 12.74 -20.64 -15.69
N ALA A 301 11.79 -20.54 -14.76
CA ALA A 301 12.03 -20.57 -13.34
C ALA A 301 12.65 -21.93 -13.00
N SER A 302 13.95 -21.93 -12.70
CA SER A 302 14.66 -23.13 -12.25
C SER A 302 14.36 -23.44 -10.77
N GLY A 303 13.17 -23.08 -10.29
CA GLY A 303 12.74 -23.14 -8.90
C GLY A 303 11.24 -23.33 -8.79
N ARG A 304 10.77 -23.67 -7.60
CA ARG A 304 9.37 -24.08 -7.41
C ARG A 304 8.52 -22.87 -7.11
N VAL A 305 7.62 -22.54 -8.02
CA VAL A 305 6.66 -21.46 -7.79
C VAL A 305 5.79 -21.80 -6.57
N ARG A 306 5.76 -20.89 -5.59
CA ARG A 306 4.84 -20.98 -4.46
C ARG A 306 3.46 -20.51 -4.87
N TYR A 307 2.47 -21.27 -4.43
CA TYR A 307 1.06 -21.10 -4.77
C TYR A 307 0.17 -20.88 -3.54
N ASP A 308 0.77 -20.97 -2.35
CA ASP A 308 0.13 -20.73 -1.09
C ASP A 308 0.00 -19.22 -0.81
N ALA A 309 -0.96 -18.83 0.04
CA ALA A 309 -1.25 -17.43 0.36
C ALA A 309 -0.03 -16.64 0.88
N ALA A 310 0.96 -17.31 1.49
CA ALA A 310 2.16 -16.65 1.99
C ALA A 310 3.28 -16.55 0.94
N GLY A 311 3.17 -17.26 -0.18
CA GLY A 311 4.11 -17.18 -1.30
C GLY A 311 3.59 -16.38 -2.49
N ILE A 312 2.38 -15.83 -2.39
CA ILE A 312 1.78 -14.99 -3.43
C ILE A 312 1.56 -13.60 -2.85
N ALA A 313 2.13 -12.60 -3.51
CA ALA A 313 1.78 -11.20 -3.32
C ALA A 313 1.01 -10.72 -4.55
N GLY A 314 0.04 -9.83 -4.32
CA GLY A 314 -0.77 -9.27 -5.38
C GLY A 314 -1.06 -7.81 -5.07
N GLN A 315 -0.94 -6.97 -6.09
CA GLN A 315 -1.40 -5.60 -6.02
C GLN A 315 -2.24 -5.31 -7.25
N GLU A 316 -3.30 -4.55 -7.04
CA GLU A 316 -4.18 -4.11 -8.11
C GLU A 316 -4.20 -2.60 -8.07
N VAL A 317 -3.39 -2.01 -8.94
CA VAL A 317 -3.19 -0.56 -9.02
C VAL A 317 -4.13 -0.02 -10.09
N ARG A 318 -4.95 0.96 -9.73
CA ARG A 318 -5.70 1.72 -10.72
C ARG A 318 -4.75 2.72 -11.38
N SER A 319 -4.64 2.66 -12.70
CA SER A 319 -3.87 3.62 -13.49
C SER A 319 -4.85 4.51 -14.26
N GLY A 320 -5.20 5.65 -13.66
CA GLY A 320 -6.15 6.64 -14.20
C GLY A 320 -7.59 6.13 -14.33
N ASP A 321 -8.36 6.75 -15.23
CA ASP A 321 -9.83 6.67 -15.21
C ASP A 321 -10.45 5.27 -15.33
N THR A 322 -9.77 4.25 -15.88
CA THR A 322 -10.38 2.91 -16.06
C THR A 322 -9.44 1.71 -16.07
N THR A 323 -8.12 1.91 -16.15
CA THR A 323 -7.22 0.77 -16.38
C THR A 323 -6.79 0.18 -15.05
N THR A 324 -7.33 -0.99 -14.73
CA THR A 324 -6.86 -1.75 -13.56
C THR A 324 -5.64 -2.58 -13.96
N VAL A 325 -4.49 -2.22 -13.40
CA VAL A 325 -3.23 -2.96 -13.56
C VAL A 325 -3.12 -3.95 -12.41
N ARG A 326 -3.07 -5.23 -12.72
CA ARG A 326 -2.86 -6.30 -11.75
C ARG A 326 -1.43 -6.75 -11.82
N SER A 327 -0.70 -6.64 -10.71
CA SER A 327 0.61 -7.27 -10.56
C SER A 327 0.46 -8.45 -9.60
N VAL A 328 0.90 -9.63 -10.01
CA VAL A 328 0.97 -10.81 -9.16
C VAL A 328 2.41 -11.27 -9.12
N GLU A 329 2.88 -11.54 -7.91
CA GLU A 329 4.22 -12.03 -7.62
C GLU A 329 4.12 -13.37 -6.91
N HIS A 330 4.86 -14.35 -7.42
CA HIS A 330 5.02 -15.65 -6.79
C HIS A 330 6.47 -15.79 -6.32
N GLU A 331 6.65 -16.04 -5.03
CA GLU A 331 7.95 -16.47 -4.53
C GLU A 331 8.32 -17.84 -5.09
N LEU A 332 9.60 -18.04 -5.38
CA LEU A 332 10.13 -19.37 -5.68
C LEU A 332 10.66 -20.02 -4.40
N ALA A 333 10.15 -21.21 -4.09
CA ALA A 333 10.73 -22.11 -3.11
C ALA A 333 11.92 -22.82 -3.74
N ASP A 334 13.07 -22.71 -3.08
CA ASP A 334 14.32 -23.35 -3.51
C ASP A 334 14.70 -22.96 -4.95
N PRO A 335 15.02 -21.67 -5.17
CA PRO A 335 15.43 -21.25 -6.50
C PRO A 335 16.79 -21.92 -6.78
N GLY A 336 16.88 -22.74 -7.84
CA GLY A 336 18.14 -23.40 -8.21
C GLY A 336 19.28 -22.43 -8.57
N GLN A 337 18.99 -21.13 -8.58
CA GLN A 337 19.91 -20.01 -8.71
C GLN A 337 19.55 -18.95 -7.67
N GLY A 338 20.53 -18.42 -6.94
CA GLY A 338 20.30 -17.39 -5.93
C GLY A 338 19.75 -17.92 -4.61
N ASP A 339 19.54 -17.01 -3.68
CA ASP A 339 19.07 -17.29 -2.32
C ASP A 339 17.56 -17.07 -2.17
N SER A 340 16.99 -16.23 -3.03
CA SER A 340 15.54 -16.04 -3.17
C SER A 340 15.21 -15.67 -4.61
N ALA A 341 14.00 -15.96 -5.06
CA ALA A 341 13.55 -15.50 -6.36
C ALA A 341 12.04 -15.24 -6.38
N VAL A 342 11.62 -14.36 -7.28
CA VAL A 342 10.22 -13.95 -7.46
C VAL A 342 9.88 -13.97 -8.94
N LEU A 343 8.77 -14.61 -9.28
CA LEU A 343 8.14 -14.57 -10.58
C LEU A 343 7.06 -13.49 -10.55
N SER A 344 7.19 -12.45 -11.37
CA SER A 344 6.26 -11.31 -11.42
C SER A 344 5.56 -11.25 -12.77
N VAL A 345 4.24 -11.07 -12.75
CA VAL A 345 3.44 -10.81 -13.94
C VAL A 345 2.54 -9.60 -13.69
N ARG A 346 2.65 -8.62 -14.59
CA ARG A 346 1.81 -7.43 -14.63
C ARG A 346 0.85 -7.52 -15.81
N GLN A 347 -0.44 -7.53 -15.51
CA GLN A 347 -1.53 -7.63 -16.46
C GLN A 347 -2.34 -6.34 -16.49
N THR A 348 -2.68 -5.89 -17.69
CA THR A 348 -3.64 -4.82 -17.96
C THR A 348 -4.89 -5.42 -18.64
N PRO A 349 -5.99 -4.67 -18.79
CA PRO A 349 -7.14 -5.11 -19.58
C PRO A 349 -6.79 -5.41 -21.05
N ARG A 350 -5.65 -4.91 -21.56
CA ARG A 350 -5.17 -5.15 -22.92
C ARG A 350 -4.31 -6.41 -23.05
N GLY A 351 -3.99 -7.08 -21.94
CA GLY A 351 -3.10 -8.24 -21.90
C GLY A 351 -1.94 -8.06 -20.92
N ILE A 352 -0.96 -8.94 -20.99
CA ILE A 352 0.23 -8.91 -20.14
C ILE A 352 1.14 -7.77 -20.59
N GLU A 353 1.48 -6.86 -19.69
CA GLU A 353 2.36 -5.70 -19.91
C GLU A 353 3.80 -6.02 -19.50
N HIS A 354 3.98 -6.82 -18.44
CA HIS A 354 5.29 -7.24 -17.97
C HIS A 354 5.24 -8.68 -17.43
N ALA A 355 6.31 -9.44 -17.64
CA ALA A 355 6.47 -10.80 -17.15
C ALA A 355 7.97 -11.04 -16.91
N SER A 356 8.37 -11.38 -15.68
CA SER A 356 9.78 -11.59 -15.33
C SER A 356 9.98 -12.60 -14.21
N VAL A 357 11.19 -13.18 -14.14
CA VAL A 357 11.70 -13.89 -12.97
C VAL A 357 12.91 -13.13 -12.45
N LEU A 358 12.91 -12.77 -11.18
CA LEU A 358 13.98 -12.06 -10.50
C LEU A 358 14.65 -13.01 -9.51
N TYR A 359 15.93 -13.29 -9.70
CA TYR A 359 16.76 -14.05 -8.77
C TYR A 359 17.60 -13.07 -7.94
N LYS A 360 17.64 -13.24 -6.62
CA LYS A 360 18.45 -12.44 -5.70
C LYS A 360 19.53 -13.32 -5.10
N HIS A 361 20.78 -12.89 -5.22
CA HIS A 361 21.96 -13.50 -4.63
C HIS A 361 22.45 -12.61 -3.49
N PHE A 362 22.43 -13.10 -2.26
CA PHE A 362 22.99 -12.46 -1.08
C PHE A 362 24.43 -12.94 -0.89
N GLU A 363 25.38 -12.06 -1.16
CA GLU A 363 26.78 -12.34 -0.86
C GLU A 363 27.08 -12.06 0.62
N ARG A 364 28.08 -12.73 1.18
CA ARG A 364 28.49 -12.56 2.59
C ARG A 364 28.93 -11.13 2.94
N ASN A 365 29.18 -10.28 1.94
CA ASN A 365 29.62 -8.90 2.09
C ASN A 365 28.48 -7.90 1.83
N GLU A 366 27.21 -8.31 2.04
CA GLU A 366 26.02 -7.45 1.89
C GLU A 366 25.77 -6.92 0.47
N GLN A 367 26.47 -7.45 -0.52
CA GLN A 367 26.13 -7.24 -1.92
C GLN A 367 24.93 -8.12 -2.29
N VAL A 368 23.95 -7.50 -2.95
CA VAL A 368 22.78 -8.18 -3.51
C VAL A 368 22.88 -8.11 -5.02
N THR A 369 23.19 -9.23 -5.67
CA THR A 369 23.11 -9.31 -7.13
C THR A 369 21.70 -9.74 -7.54
N ILE A 370 21.05 -8.95 -8.39
CA ILE A 370 19.73 -9.21 -8.93
C ILE A 370 19.88 -9.65 -10.38
N ASP A 371 19.54 -10.90 -10.64
CA ASP A 371 19.51 -11.50 -11.96
C ASP A 371 18.07 -11.55 -12.46
N ALA A 372 17.74 -10.73 -13.46
CA ALA A 372 16.40 -10.63 -14.02
C ALA A 372 16.30 -11.34 -15.37
N VAL A 373 15.34 -12.25 -15.51
CA VAL A 373 14.93 -12.80 -16.80
C VAL A 373 13.59 -12.19 -17.19
N ILE A 374 13.61 -11.31 -18.19
CA ILE A 374 12.42 -10.60 -18.65
C ILE A 374 11.88 -11.29 -19.90
N LEU A 375 10.61 -11.69 -19.84
CA LEU A 375 9.85 -12.08 -21.00
C LEU A 375 9.33 -10.82 -21.70
N PRO A 376 9.77 -10.52 -22.93
CA PRO A 376 9.13 -9.49 -23.70
C PRO A 376 7.69 -9.91 -24.00
N VAL A 377 6.75 -9.03 -23.68
CA VAL A 377 5.32 -9.25 -23.88
C VAL A 377 4.84 -8.40 -25.04
N GLY A 378 4.38 -9.06 -26.10
CA GLY A 378 3.95 -8.46 -27.35
C GLY A 378 3.81 -9.52 -28.45
N PRO A 379 3.06 -9.24 -29.53
CA PRO A 379 2.72 -10.23 -30.56
C PRO A 379 3.92 -10.68 -31.43
N THR A 380 5.11 -10.10 -31.25
CA THR A 380 6.21 -10.19 -32.23
C THR A 380 7.59 -10.48 -31.64
N VAL A 381 7.69 -10.90 -30.37
CA VAL A 381 9.01 -11.05 -29.73
C VAL A 381 9.25 -12.45 -29.18
N ASP A 382 10.07 -13.22 -29.90
CA ASP A 382 10.48 -14.58 -29.52
C ASP A 382 11.73 -14.63 -28.62
N LYS A 383 12.47 -13.53 -28.45
CA LYS A 383 13.79 -13.55 -27.79
C LYS A 383 13.70 -13.14 -26.32
N LEU A 384 14.09 -14.04 -25.42
CA LEU A 384 14.31 -13.76 -23.99
C LEU A 384 15.34 -12.64 -23.82
N ARG A 385 15.09 -11.70 -22.90
CA ARG A 385 16.05 -10.68 -22.48
C ARG A 385 16.49 -11.00 -21.05
N ARG A 386 17.78 -11.29 -20.87
CA ARG A 386 18.38 -11.45 -19.54
C ARG A 386 19.12 -10.17 -19.19
N GLU A 387 18.83 -9.64 -18.02
CA GLU A 387 19.48 -8.47 -17.43
C GLU A 387 20.07 -8.90 -16.08
N SER A 388 21.22 -8.37 -15.72
CA SER A 388 21.87 -8.64 -14.44
C SER A 388 22.38 -7.31 -13.91
N GLU A 389 22.01 -7.01 -12.67
CA GLU A 389 22.37 -5.78 -11.99
C GLU A 389 22.87 -6.13 -10.58
N THR A 390 24.07 -5.66 -10.24
CA THR A 390 24.65 -5.86 -8.90
C THR A 390 24.45 -4.59 -8.08
N MET A 391 23.66 -4.68 -7.02
CA MET A 391 23.46 -3.60 -6.07
C MET A 391 24.33 -3.84 -4.83
N THR A 392 25.22 -2.90 -4.51
CA THR A 392 25.99 -2.96 -3.26
C THR A 392 25.17 -2.30 -2.16
N VAL A 393 24.65 -3.07 -1.22
CA VAL A 393 24.00 -2.54 -0.01
C VAL A 393 25.07 -2.48 1.06
N SER A 394 25.79 -1.37 1.17
CA SER A 394 26.76 -1.19 2.26
C SER A 394 26.02 -0.89 3.57
N ARG A 395 26.03 -1.79 4.57
CA ARG A 395 25.86 -1.32 5.95
C ARG A 395 27.11 -0.55 6.33
N SER A 396 26.89 0.68 6.79
CA SER A 396 27.90 1.43 7.51
C SER A 396 28.16 0.75 8.86
N GLU A 397 29.17 -0.12 8.93
CA GLU A 397 29.83 -0.49 10.19
C GLU A 397 30.93 0.55 10.46
N SER A 398 30.56 1.70 11.07
CA SER A 398 31.45 2.76 11.60
C SER A 398 32.27 3.63 10.61
N GLU A 399 31.82 4.88 10.41
CA GLU A 399 32.48 6.07 9.82
C GLU A 399 33.06 6.02 8.38
N PRO A 400 33.02 7.15 7.63
CA PRO A 400 32.91 7.10 6.17
C PRO A 400 34.24 7.30 5.44
N ALA A 401 34.51 6.41 4.49
CA ALA A 401 35.12 6.80 3.22
C ALA A 401 34.00 6.80 2.18
N THR A 402 33.74 7.98 1.60
CA THR A 402 32.73 8.21 0.56
C THR A 402 32.94 7.29 -0.64
N PRO A 403 31.95 6.49 -1.06
CA PRO A 403 31.97 5.91 -2.40
C PRO A 403 31.55 6.96 -3.43
N ASP A 404 32.41 7.18 -4.44
CA ASP A 404 32.00 7.81 -5.69
C ASP A 404 31.03 6.86 -6.41
N VAL A 405 29.75 7.23 -6.47
CA VAL A 405 28.76 6.56 -7.33
C VAL A 405 28.68 7.34 -8.63
N GLU A 406 29.33 6.80 -9.67
CA GLU A 406 29.31 7.38 -11.01
C GLU A 406 28.01 6.98 -11.73
N TYR A 407 26.99 7.84 -11.65
CA TYR A 407 25.77 7.70 -12.45
C TYR A 407 26.06 8.05 -13.91
N THR A 408 26.06 7.06 -14.80
CA THR A 408 25.95 7.32 -16.25
C THR A 408 24.48 7.41 -16.65
N ALA A 409 23.86 8.54 -16.33
CA ALA A 409 22.55 8.93 -16.85
C ALA A 409 22.72 9.73 -18.15
N GLU A 410 23.12 9.07 -19.25
CA GLU A 410 22.95 9.63 -20.59
C GLU A 410 21.54 9.29 -21.07
N LEU A 411 20.56 10.13 -20.72
CA LEU A 411 19.37 10.48 -21.51
C LEU A 411 18.55 11.47 -20.67
N PHE A 412 18.14 12.61 -21.24
CA PHE A 412 17.24 13.66 -20.69
C PHE A 412 17.83 14.98 -20.14
N ALA A 413 19.04 15.40 -20.53
CA ALA A 413 19.54 16.76 -20.25
C ALA A 413 19.68 17.61 -21.52
N GLU A 414 18.57 17.94 -22.19
CA GLU A 414 18.60 18.88 -23.32
C GLU A 414 17.36 19.79 -23.29
N THR A 415 17.17 20.59 -22.22
CA THR A 415 16.40 21.86 -22.24
C THR A 415 16.40 22.56 -20.86
N ALA A 416 17.53 23.10 -20.43
CA ALA A 416 17.55 24.24 -19.50
C ALA A 416 18.91 24.94 -19.56
N ASN A 417 18.92 26.23 -19.91
CA ASN A 417 20.12 27.05 -19.91
C ASN A 417 20.37 27.58 -18.48
N PRO A 418 21.47 27.18 -17.81
CA PRO A 418 21.72 27.52 -16.40
C PRO A 418 22.15 28.98 -16.14
N ASP A 419 22.42 29.80 -17.16
CA ASP A 419 23.07 31.11 -16.99
C ASP A 419 22.14 32.34 -16.88
N LYS A 420 20.83 32.15 -16.64
CA LYS A 420 19.91 33.29 -16.43
C LYS A 420 19.39 33.36 -14.99
N GLN A 421 19.90 34.33 -14.24
CA GLN A 421 19.25 34.80 -13.02
C GLN A 421 17.93 35.51 -13.38
N VAL A 422 16.82 35.00 -12.86
CA VAL A 422 15.48 35.56 -13.01
C VAL A 422 15.20 36.45 -11.80
N LYS A 423 14.72 37.68 -12.02
CA LYS A 423 14.44 38.62 -10.92
C LYS A 423 13.01 38.43 -10.41
N PRO A 424 12.71 38.77 -9.14
CA PRO A 424 11.34 38.69 -8.58
C PRO A 424 10.27 39.47 -9.37
N SER A 425 10.67 40.50 -10.11
CA SER A 425 9.78 41.25 -11.03
C SER A 425 9.32 40.45 -12.24
N ASP A 426 10.04 39.40 -12.62
CA ASP A 426 9.79 38.63 -13.83
C ASP A 426 8.69 37.57 -13.62
N LEU A 427 8.21 37.40 -12.37
CA LEU A 427 7.10 36.51 -12.00
C LEU A 427 5.74 37.01 -12.49
N GLY A 428 5.49 38.32 -12.43
CA GLY A 428 4.26 38.91 -12.97
C GLY A 428 4.17 38.77 -14.50
N ASP A 429 5.31 38.72 -15.18
CA ASP A 429 5.40 38.48 -16.62
C ASP A 429 5.30 36.99 -16.99
N LEU A 430 5.56 36.07 -16.05
CA LEU A 430 5.44 34.63 -16.25
C LEU A 430 3.97 34.18 -16.26
N GLU A 431 3.14 34.71 -15.35
CA GLU A 431 1.68 34.53 -15.33
C GLU A 431 1.01 35.00 -16.63
N ALA A 432 1.48 36.11 -17.19
CA ALA A 432 0.93 36.68 -18.43
C ALA A 432 1.29 35.89 -19.71
N ARG A 433 2.25 34.95 -19.64
CA ARG A 433 2.81 34.25 -20.82
C ARG A 433 2.43 32.77 -20.93
N LEU A 434 1.69 32.23 -19.96
CA LEU A 434 1.29 30.82 -19.94
C LEU A 434 -0.15 30.66 -20.44
N THR A 435 -0.37 29.72 -21.36
CA THR A 435 -1.71 29.38 -21.86
C THR A 435 -2.43 28.44 -20.89
N PRO A 436 -3.76 28.54 -20.70
CA PRO A 436 -4.53 27.82 -19.68
C PRO A 436 -4.56 26.27 -19.75
N GLU A 437 -3.90 25.62 -20.72
CA GLU A 437 -4.12 24.20 -21.01
C GLU A 437 -3.22 23.21 -20.23
N ASP A 438 -2.21 23.67 -19.48
CA ASP A 438 -1.37 22.77 -18.68
C ASP A 438 -1.81 22.71 -17.21
N VAL A 439 -2.62 21.69 -16.88
CA VAL A 439 -3.09 21.37 -15.50
C VAL A 439 -1.93 21.26 -14.50
N ARG A 440 -0.75 20.80 -14.94
CA ARG A 440 0.46 20.71 -14.10
C ARG A 440 1.07 22.07 -13.78
N THR A 441 0.91 23.05 -14.67
CA THR A 441 1.44 24.41 -14.49
C THR A 441 0.56 25.21 -13.52
N GLN A 442 -0.75 24.97 -13.51
CA GLN A 442 -1.66 25.57 -12.51
C GLN A 442 -1.40 25.03 -11.09
N GLY A 443 -1.18 23.72 -10.93
CA GLY A 443 -0.81 23.14 -9.63
C GLY A 443 0.52 23.71 -9.10
N PHE A 444 1.50 23.91 -9.97
CA PHE A 444 2.76 24.57 -9.61
C PHE A 444 2.58 26.02 -9.18
N LEU A 445 1.80 26.81 -9.93
CA LEU A 445 1.57 28.23 -9.62
C LEU A 445 0.78 28.41 -8.33
N SER A 446 -0.22 27.55 -8.07
CA SER A 446 -0.93 27.53 -6.78
C SER A 446 0.04 27.25 -5.64
N PHE A 447 0.81 26.16 -5.75
CA PHE A 447 1.83 25.81 -4.75
C PHE A 447 2.84 26.94 -4.53
N LEU A 448 3.35 27.56 -5.60
CA LEU A 448 4.27 28.69 -5.49
C LEU A 448 3.64 29.89 -4.79
N ASN A 449 2.37 30.19 -5.03
CA ASN A 449 1.68 31.30 -4.36
C ASN A 449 1.45 30.99 -2.87
N ASP A 450 1.01 29.77 -2.55
CA ASP A 450 0.79 29.31 -1.17
C ASP A 450 2.11 29.30 -0.38
N VAL A 451 3.19 28.81 -1.00
CA VAL A 451 4.54 28.82 -0.41
C VAL A 451 5.11 30.22 -0.36
N LYS A 452 4.89 31.06 -1.36
CA LYS A 452 5.40 32.45 -1.35
C LYS A 452 4.85 33.22 -0.16
N ASP A 453 3.55 33.11 0.11
CA ASP A 453 2.92 33.77 1.25
C ASP A 453 3.46 33.22 2.57
N LEU A 454 3.65 31.90 2.66
CA LEU A 454 4.27 31.23 3.80
C LEU A 454 5.74 31.63 4.04
N LEU A 455 6.49 31.89 2.96
CA LEU A 455 7.93 32.22 2.98
C LEU A 455 8.21 33.71 2.86
N THR A 456 7.22 34.59 3.02
CA THR A 456 7.42 36.05 3.02
C THR A 456 8.47 36.49 4.05
N ASP A 457 8.55 35.81 5.19
CA ASP A 457 9.54 36.05 6.26
C ASP A 457 10.96 35.53 5.94
N ILE A 458 11.11 34.75 4.86
CA ILE A 458 12.39 34.23 4.38
C ILE A 458 13.11 35.23 3.46
N GLY A 459 12.39 36.22 2.91
CA GLY A 459 12.99 37.31 2.14
C GLY A 459 13.31 36.94 0.70
N ALA A 460 14.41 37.47 0.15
CA ALA A 460 14.75 37.36 -1.28
C ALA A 460 14.98 35.91 -1.75
N ASP A 461 15.27 34.99 -0.82
CA ASP A 461 15.61 33.59 -1.11
C ASP A 461 14.37 32.68 -1.13
N ALA A 462 13.18 33.21 -0.83
CA ALA A 462 11.92 32.45 -0.81
C ALA A 462 11.61 31.75 -2.15
N TYR A 463 12.02 32.38 -3.27
CA TYR A 463 11.82 31.82 -4.60
C TYR A 463 12.70 30.60 -4.87
N ASP A 464 13.98 30.66 -4.49
CA ASP A 464 14.90 29.53 -4.66
C ASP A 464 14.53 28.37 -3.74
N ALA A 465 14.06 28.68 -2.52
CA ALA A 465 13.47 27.69 -1.62
C ALA A 465 12.25 27.00 -2.23
N ALA A 466 11.28 27.78 -2.74
CA ALA A 466 10.07 27.24 -3.36
C ALA A 466 10.36 26.42 -4.62
N LYS A 467 11.34 26.84 -5.43
CA LYS A 467 11.75 26.10 -6.63
C LYS A 467 12.41 24.76 -6.29
N ARG A 468 13.22 24.70 -5.24
CA ARG A 468 13.84 23.45 -4.77
C ARG A 468 12.80 22.52 -4.14
N LEU A 469 11.93 23.05 -3.28
CA LEU A 469 10.78 22.32 -2.75
C LEU A 469 9.94 21.70 -3.86
N TRP A 470 9.65 22.48 -4.90
CA TRP A 470 8.96 21.95 -6.06
C TRP A 470 9.74 20.83 -6.74
N GLY A 471 11.07 20.96 -6.87
CA GLY A 471 11.92 19.89 -7.40
C GLY A 471 11.74 18.56 -6.65
N VAL A 472 11.68 18.63 -5.32
CA VAL A 472 11.47 17.48 -4.43
C VAL A 472 10.03 16.96 -4.49
N PHE A 473 9.05 17.85 -4.49
CA PHE A 473 7.63 17.49 -4.49
C PHE A 473 7.08 17.14 -5.87
N LYS A 474 7.83 17.41 -6.94
CA LYS A 474 7.40 17.15 -8.31
C LYS A 474 7.20 15.65 -8.52
N GLY A 475 5.94 15.23 -8.53
CA GLY A 475 5.54 13.83 -8.63
C GLY A 475 4.85 13.27 -7.38
N HIS A 476 4.82 14.06 -6.30
CA HIS A 476 4.26 13.70 -4.98
C HIS A 476 3.43 14.83 -4.37
N MET A 477 2.88 15.72 -5.21
CA MET A 477 2.07 16.86 -4.74
C MET A 477 0.79 16.43 -4.02
N ASP A 478 0.33 15.19 -4.23
CA ASP A 478 -0.74 14.52 -3.50
C ASP A 478 -0.38 14.24 -2.02
N GLN A 479 0.91 14.30 -1.68
CA GLN A 479 1.46 14.02 -0.35
C GLN A 479 1.90 15.29 0.40
N VAL A 480 1.64 16.46 -0.17
CA VAL A 480 2.04 17.76 0.37
C VAL A 480 0.83 18.68 0.42
N ALA A 481 0.46 19.12 1.62
CA ALA A 481 -0.53 20.17 1.80
C ALA A 481 0.17 21.42 2.31
N VAL A 482 0.01 22.56 1.63
CA VAL A 482 0.50 23.84 2.14
C VAL A 482 -0.63 24.50 2.90
N THR A 483 -0.33 24.92 4.13
CA THR A 483 -1.23 25.68 4.99
C THR A 483 -0.69 27.09 5.19
N ALA A 484 -1.51 27.99 5.75
CA ALA A 484 -1.08 29.35 6.05
C ALA A 484 0.15 29.42 6.98
N GLN A 485 0.41 28.35 7.76
CA GLN A 485 1.49 28.33 8.75
C GLN A 485 2.53 27.24 8.52
N ASN A 486 2.18 26.18 7.79
CA ASN A 486 3.02 25.00 7.64
C ASN A 486 2.90 24.33 6.27
N ILE A 487 3.94 23.63 5.84
CA ILE A 487 3.93 22.63 4.77
C ILE A 487 3.74 21.27 5.46
N VAL A 488 2.54 20.71 5.34
CA VAL A 488 2.22 19.39 5.87
C VAL A 488 2.68 18.33 4.88
N ILE A 489 3.57 17.44 5.31
CA ILE A 489 4.07 16.35 4.47
C ILE A 489 3.61 15.03 5.06
N SER A 490 2.91 14.24 4.25
CA SER A 490 2.36 12.94 4.68
C SER A 490 3.23 11.75 4.35
N SER A 491 4.30 11.96 3.58
CA SER A 491 5.17 10.90 3.10
C SER A 491 6.57 10.97 3.72
N PRO A 492 7.03 9.88 4.38
CA PRO A 492 8.39 9.82 4.92
C PRO A 492 9.46 9.87 3.81
N TYR A 493 9.14 9.42 2.58
CA TYR A 493 10.05 9.51 1.44
C TYR A 493 10.30 10.95 1.01
N LEU A 494 9.25 11.77 1.00
CA LEU A 494 9.38 13.19 0.70
C LEU A 494 10.20 13.92 1.77
N ILE A 495 10.06 13.50 3.02
CA ILE A 495 10.84 14.06 4.12
C ILE A 495 12.32 13.68 3.99
N ALA A 496 12.63 12.44 3.60
CA ALA A 496 13.99 12.00 3.29
C ALA A 496 14.57 12.76 2.08
N GLY A 497 13.81 12.87 0.97
CA GLY A 497 14.25 13.62 -0.21
C GLY A 497 14.46 15.11 0.06
N LEU A 498 13.61 15.71 0.90
CA LEU A 498 13.86 17.08 1.39
C LEU A 498 15.13 17.16 2.21
N ALA A 499 15.42 16.15 3.02
CA ALA A 499 16.63 16.14 3.80
C ALA A 499 17.90 16.02 2.94
N ASP A 500 17.84 15.31 1.81
CA ASP A 500 18.95 15.21 0.87
C ASP A 500 19.14 16.47 0.02
N ASP A 501 18.04 17.05 -0.48
CA ASP A 501 18.09 18.11 -1.50
C ASP A 501 18.13 19.53 -0.93
N LEU A 502 17.83 19.72 0.37
CA LEU A 502 17.87 21.03 1.00
C LEU A 502 19.32 21.49 1.23
N PRO A 503 19.69 22.70 0.77
CA PRO A 503 21.01 23.24 1.01
C PRO A 503 21.12 23.74 2.46
N TRP A 504 21.38 22.84 3.39
CA TRP A 504 21.39 23.08 4.85
C TRP A 504 22.30 24.21 5.33
N LYS A 505 23.25 24.63 4.49
CA LYS A 505 24.17 25.75 4.76
C LYS A 505 23.55 27.12 4.44
N GLU A 506 22.42 27.16 3.73
CA GLU A 506 21.72 28.39 3.41
C GLU A 506 20.84 28.83 4.59
N GLN A 507 20.85 30.13 4.91
CA GLN A 507 20.23 30.67 6.12
C GLN A 507 18.71 30.50 6.16
N TRP A 508 18.07 30.28 5.01
CA TRP A 508 16.63 30.07 4.93
C TRP A 508 16.19 28.64 5.22
N ALA A 509 17.06 27.63 5.02
CA ALA A 509 16.68 26.23 5.13
C ALA A 509 16.12 25.88 6.52
N PRO A 510 16.75 26.29 7.64
CA PRO A 510 16.18 26.06 8.98
C PRO A 510 14.81 26.71 9.17
N LYS A 511 14.60 27.93 8.64
CA LYS A 511 13.33 28.64 8.74
C LYS A 511 12.22 27.93 7.97
N LEU A 512 12.54 27.39 6.79
CA LEU A 512 11.61 26.59 6.01
C LEU A 512 11.23 25.30 6.76
N ILE A 513 12.21 24.62 7.34
CA ILE A 513 11.99 23.36 8.05
C ILE A 513 11.11 23.54 9.28
N TRP A 514 11.24 24.67 9.98
CA TRP A 514 10.32 25.02 11.07
C TRP A 514 8.86 25.14 10.62
N ARG A 515 8.64 25.45 9.33
CA ARG A 515 7.33 25.47 8.71
C ARG A 515 6.93 24.09 8.19
N ILE A 516 7.79 23.08 8.16
CA ILE A 516 7.35 21.73 7.83
C ILE A 516 6.60 21.19 9.05
N ALA A 517 5.38 20.72 8.82
CA ALA A 517 4.63 19.92 9.76
C ALA A 517 4.58 18.50 9.21
N MET A 518 4.89 17.51 10.04
CA MET A 518 4.72 16.13 9.61
C MET A 518 3.28 15.70 9.88
N ALA A 519 2.66 15.02 8.91
CA ALA A 519 1.37 14.40 9.18
C ALA A 519 1.53 13.38 10.33
N PRO A 520 0.50 13.14 11.16
CA PRO A 520 0.57 12.22 12.30
C PRO A 520 1.01 10.79 11.93
N ALA A 521 0.85 10.40 10.68
CA ALA A 521 1.26 9.11 10.14
C ALA A 521 2.78 8.93 9.99
N VAL A 522 3.55 10.02 9.98
CA VAL A 522 5.01 9.96 9.87
C VAL A 522 5.58 9.66 11.25
N THR A 523 5.85 8.38 11.49
CA THR A 523 6.49 7.91 12.72
C THR A 523 8.01 8.00 12.61
N LEU A 524 8.69 8.08 13.76
CA LEU A 524 10.16 7.97 13.84
C LEU A 524 10.68 6.69 13.17
N VAL A 525 9.92 5.59 13.27
CA VAL A 525 10.27 4.30 12.64
C VAL A 525 10.18 4.42 11.12
N SER A 526 9.13 5.04 10.59
CA SER A 526 8.97 5.25 9.14
C SER A 526 10.03 6.17 8.55
N LEU A 527 10.49 7.17 9.32
CA LEU A 527 11.61 8.01 8.91
C LEU A 527 12.90 7.17 8.88
N ALA A 528 13.18 6.43 9.95
CA ALA A 528 14.38 5.60 10.03
C ALA A 528 14.50 4.57 8.90
N SER A 529 13.40 3.90 8.55
CA SER A 529 13.40 2.88 7.51
C SER A 529 13.63 3.42 6.09
N ASN A 530 13.48 4.73 5.88
CA ASN A 530 13.54 5.36 4.57
C ASN A 530 14.82 6.19 4.37
N GLY A 531 15.89 5.88 5.11
CA GLY A 531 17.20 6.53 4.93
C GLY A 531 17.24 7.98 5.44
N PHE A 532 16.19 8.48 6.07
CA PHE A 532 16.11 9.87 6.54
C PHE A 532 17.26 10.26 7.49
N PHE A 533 17.65 9.37 8.41
CA PHE A 533 18.78 9.65 9.31
C PHE A 533 20.13 9.58 8.60
N GLU A 534 20.23 8.76 7.54
CA GLU A 534 21.43 8.65 6.71
C GLU A 534 21.61 9.90 5.85
N ALA A 535 20.50 10.41 5.28
CA ALA A 535 20.44 11.69 4.57
C ALA A 535 20.97 12.85 5.42
N LEU A 536 20.55 12.92 6.69
CA LEU A 536 20.98 13.98 7.60
C LEU A 536 22.44 13.88 8.08
N ASP A 537 23.03 12.68 8.09
CA ASP A 537 24.40 12.44 8.59
C ASP A 537 25.47 13.02 7.64
N THR A 538 25.13 13.23 6.37
CA THR A 538 26.11 13.59 5.32
C THR A 538 26.59 15.05 5.32
N GLY A 539 26.09 15.94 6.19
CA GLY A 539 26.64 17.31 6.21
C GLY A 539 26.05 18.39 7.11
N ALA A 540 25.20 18.09 8.09
CA ALA A 540 24.37 19.12 8.73
C ALA A 540 24.29 19.04 10.26
N GLY A 541 25.37 19.34 10.98
CA GLY A 541 25.37 19.32 12.46
C GLY A 541 24.24 20.13 13.12
N CYS A 542 24.07 21.42 12.79
CA CYS A 542 23.01 22.25 13.39
C CYS A 542 21.64 22.04 12.74
N ALA A 543 21.61 21.65 11.46
CA ALA A 543 20.37 21.48 10.73
C ALA A 543 19.70 20.13 11.05
N PHE A 544 20.48 19.10 11.39
CA PHE A 544 20.02 17.89 12.06
C PHE A 544 19.28 18.25 13.35
N CYS A 545 19.87 19.10 14.21
CA CYS A 545 19.22 19.48 15.47
C CYS A 545 17.88 20.20 15.24
N VAL A 546 17.81 21.10 14.26
CA VAL A 546 16.57 21.83 13.94
C VAL A 546 15.52 20.90 13.35
N PHE A 547 15.89 20.06 12.40
CA PHE A 547 14.95 19.13 11.79
C PHE A 547 14.51 18.07 12.79
N PHE A 548 15.41 17.54 13.60
CA PHE A 548 15.10 16.63 14.70
C PHE A 548 14.19 17.30 15.73
N ALA A 549 14.38 18.59 16.03
CA ALA A 549 13.47 19.34 16.90
C ALA A 549 12.06 19.48 16.31
N VAL A 550 11.93 19.68 14.99
CA VAL A 550 10.64 19.66 14.28
C VAL A 550 10.02 18.26 14.33
N VAL A 551 10.83 17.22 14.14
CA VAL A 551 10.41 15.83 14.24
C VAL A 551 9.88 15.50 15.63
N LEU A 552 10.61 15.90 16.66
CA LEU A 552 10.19 15.74 18.04
C LEU A 552 8.97 16.61 18.38
N ARG A 553 8.88 17.85 17.87
CA ARG A 553 7.72 18.73 18.08
C ARG A 553 6.44 18.04 17.60
N ASP A 554 6.47 17.46 16.41
CA ASP A 554 5.25 16.93 15.79
C ASP A 554 4.93 15.49 16.26
N ILE A 555 5.95 14.69 16.59
CA ILE A 555 5.75 13.29 17.02
C ILE A 555 5.53 13.15 18.54
N ILE A 556 6.21 13.95 19.37
CA ILE A 556 6.06 13.84 20.84
C ILE A 556 4.72 14.42 21.31
N VAL A 557 4.15 15.37 20.57
CA VAL A 557 2.84 15.94 20.90
C VAL A 557 1.70 14.96 20.60
N SER A 558 1.87 14.01 19.68
CA SER A 558 0.85 12.99 19.36
C SER A 558 0.96 11.72 20.21
N GLU A 559 2.16 11.31 20.65
CA GLU A 559 2.38 10.12 21.49
C GLU A 559 2.93 10.43 22.88
N VAL A 560 2.10 10.98 23.78
CA VAL A 560 2.43 11.01 25.22
C VAL A 560 2.04 9.68 25.87
N THR A 561 2.79 8.60 25.58
CA THR A 561 2.91 7.41 26.46
C THR A 561 4.35 6.85 26.53
N SER A 562 5.25 7.63 27.12
CA SER A 562 6.30 7.24 28.09
C SER A 562 7.28 6.06 27.87
N ALA A 563 7.38 5.38 26.73
CA ALA A 563 8.31 4.23 26.59
C ALA A 563 9.54 4.47 25.70
N ALA A 564 9.50 5.43 24.76
CA ALA A 564 10.55 5.59 23.76
C ALA A 564 11.83 6.31 24.25
N CYS A 565 11.74 7.18 25.27
CA CYS A 565 12.88 8.00 25.71
C CYS A 565 14.01 7.22 26.38
N VAL A 566 13.75 6.03 26.94
CA VAL A 566 14.76 5.28 27.72
C VAL A 566 15.70 4.47 26.83
N TYR A 567 15.26 4.06 25.63
CA TYR A 567 16.07 3.21 24.74
C TYR A 567 17.12 3.98 23.93
N PHE A 568 16.95 5.29 23.73
CA PHE A 568 17.79 6.09 22.83
C PHE A 568 19.03 6.72 23.48
N ILE A 569 19.06 6.85 24.81
CA ILE A 569 20.19 7.48 25.52
C ILE A 569 21.47 6.63 25.47
N ALA A 570 21.39 5.36 25.05
CA ALA A 570 22.49 4.41 25.14
C ALA A 570 23.38 4.25 23.89
N ALA A 571 23.05 4.84 22.73
CA ALA A 571 23.62 4.37 21.45
C ALA A 571 24.48 5.34 20.60
N LEU A 572 24.68 6.63 20.93
CA LEU A 572 25.46 7.54 20.07
C LEU A 572 26.34 8.56 20.84
N PRO A 573 27.64 8.73 20.51
CA PRO A 573 28.51 9.72 21.16
C PRO A 573 28.27 11.18 20.69
N ALA A 574 27.66 11.41 19.53
CA ALA A 574 27.20 12.75 19.10
C ALA A 574 25.94 13.23 19.86
N ALA A 575 25.32 12.36 20.66
CA ALA A 575 24.08 12.64 21.37
C ALA A 575 24.25 13.50 22.62
N VAL A 576 25.46 13.84 23.11
CA VAL A 576 25.57 14.59 24.38
C VAL A 576 24.99 16.01 24.26
N VAL A 577 25.21 16.70 23.15
CA VAL A 577 24.63 18.04 22.92
C VAL A 577 23.13 17.93 22.63
N CYS A 578 22.70 16.98 21.80
CA CYS A 578 21.28 16.75 21.51
C CYS A 578 20.50 16.21 22.71
N ALA A 579 21.11 15.44 23.60
CA ALA A 579 20.51 14.93 24.84
C ALA A 579 20.43 16.04 25.88
N VAL A 580 21.42 16.93 25.97
CA VAL A 580 21.33 18.13 26.82
C VAL A 580 20.26 19.08 26.29
N VAL A 581 20.15 19.28 24.97
CA VAL A 581 19.09 20.09 24.36
C VAL A 581 17.73 19.41 24.50
N ALA A 582 17.62 18.09 24.30
CA ALA A 582 16.38 17.34 24.47
C ALA A 582 15.95 17.27 25.94
N GLU A 583 16.89 17.11 26.89
CA GLU A 583 16.62 17.15 28.33
C GLU A 583 16.23 18.57 28.76
N ALA A 584 16.88 19.60 28.22
CA ALA A 584 16.48 20.99 28.43
C ALA A 584 15.11 21.30 27.81
N LEU A 585 14.79 20.77 26.61
CA LEU A 585 13.48 20.91 25.97
C LEU A 585 12.41 20.14 26.75
N THR A 586 12.72 18.95 27.25
CA THR A 586 11.80 18.12 28.03
C THR A 586 11.57 18.74 29.42
N GLN A 587 12.62 19.29 30.05
CA GLN A 587 12.49 20.08 31.28
C GLN A 587 11.71 21.36 31.05
N PHE A 588 11.99 22.10 29.97
CA PHE A 588 11.26 23.29 29.56
C PHE A 588 9.78 22.97 29.31
N ILE A 589 9.48 21.93 28.53
CA ILE A 589 8.11 21.51 28.25
C ILE A 589 7.40 21.03 29.53
N SER A 590 8.06 20.27 30.40
CA SER A 590 7.48 19.82 31.68
C SER A 590 7.26 20.96 32.68
N GLN A 591 8.14 21.97 32.70
CA GLN A 591 8.02 23.14 33.57
C GLN A 591 6.98 24.14 33.06
N TYR A 592 6.82 24.31 31.75
CA TYR A 592 5.95 25.33 31.16
C TYR A 592 4.54 24.84 30.80
N PHE A 593 4.37 23.55 30.49
CA PHE A 593 3.05 22.98 30.15
C PHE A 593 2.43 22.13 31.26
N GLY A 594 3.14 21.95 32.39
CA GLY A 594 2.71 21.12 33.52
C GLY A 594 1.79 21.77 34.56
N TYR A 595 1.55 23.09 34.52
CA TYR A 595 0.63 23.76 35.46
C TYR A 595 -0.26 24.80 34.75
N ARG A 596 -1.57 24.65 34.93
CA ARG A 596 -2.63 25.39 34.22
C ARG A 596 -2.77 26.87 34.63
N ASP A 597 -2.04 27.34 35.64
CA ASP A 597 -2.25 28.65 36.29
C ASP A 597 -1.16 29.73 35.99
N VAL A 598 -0.18 29.47 35.12
CA VAL A 598 0.92 30.43 34.85
C VAL A 598 0.61 31.43 33.71
N LYS A 599 -0.48 31.22 32.97
CA LYS A 599 -0.88 32.11 31.85
C LYS A 599 -1.21 33.54 32.31
N ASP A 600 -1.60 33.73 33.57
CA ASP A 600 -1.95 35.04 34.12
C ASP A 600 -0.74 35.84 34.63
N ASP A 601 0.38 35.20 34.97
CA ASP A 601 1.59 35.88 35.48
C ASP A 601 2.56 36.32 34.38
N LEU A 602 2.50 35.74 33.18
CA LEU A 602 3.43 36.04 32.07
C LEU A 602 3.00 37.16 31.12
N CYS A 603 1.79 37.72 31.27
CA CYS A 603 1.37 38.88 30.46
C CYS A 603 1.94 40.24 30.92
N ASN A 604 2.86 40.26 31.90
CA ASN A 604 3.55 41.48 32.33
C ASN A 604 5.09 41.31 32.33
N GLY A 605 5.70 41.59 31.18
CA GLY A 605 7.06 42.15 31.13
C GLY A 605 8.20 41.19 30.79
N ASP A 606 8.93 41.60 29.75
CA ASP A 606 10.27 41.22 29.30
C ASP A 606 10.47 39.88 28.57
N VAL A 607 10.56 40.04 27.25
CA VAL A 607 10.99 39.09 26.22
C VAL A 607 12.49 38.82 26.37
N ILE A 608 12.89 37.55 26.51
CA ILE A 608 14.27 37.11 26.25
C ILE A 608 14.41 37.01 24.74
N SER A 609 14.93 38.07 24.12
CA SER A 609 15.44 38.05 22.75
C SER A 609 16.87 37.53 22.76
N GLU A 610 17.16 36.59 21.86
CA GLU A 610 18.47 35.95 21.59
C GLU A 610 18.81 34.73 22.47
N ILE A 611 18.43 33.56 21.97
CA ILE A 611 19.32 32.39 22.01
C ILE A 611 19.88 32.27 20.59
N ASP A 612 21.17 32.55 20.44
CA ASP A 612 21.94 32.22 19.24
C ASP A 612 22.20 30.71 19.24
N PRO A 613 21.71 29.94 18.24
CA PRO A 613 21.82 28.49 18.22
C PRO A 613 23.14 27.96 17.60
N CYS A 614 24.18 28.79 17.49
CA CYS A 614 25.50 28.37 16.98
C CYS A 614 26.46 27.92 18.10
#